data_AF-A0A5B6VUQ2-F1
#
_entry.id   AF-A0A5B6VUQ2-F1
#
_cell.length_a   1.000
_cell.length_b   1.000
_cell.length_c   1.000
_cell.angle_alpha   90.00
_cell.angle_beta   90.00
_cell.angle_gamma   90.00
#
_symmetry.space_group_name_H-M   'P 1'
#
loop_
_entity.id
_entity.type
_entity.pdbx_description
1 polymer ?
#
loop_
_entity_poly.entity_id
_entity_poly.type
_entity_poly.pdbx_seq_one_letter_code
_entity_poly.pdbx_strand_id
1 'polypeptide(L)'
;MFASGPETGHENRGVSRPLLVPMRFIWPYGGSRVFLTGSFTRWSEHIPMSPMEGCPTVFQVIWSLSPGYHQFKFFVDGEWRHDERQPFVNGNYGVVNTVFIARELDVVSPSLSPEAPSRSHMDVDDVFIRSEPVPTISDADLEVSRQRAATFLSRHTAYELLPDSSKV
;
A
#
# COMPACT_ATOMS: atom_id res chain seq x y z
N MET A 1 1.41 -54.86 -26.23
CA MET A 1 2.40 -53.98 -26.89
C MET A 1 2.07 -52.56 -26.52
N PHE A 2 3.09 -51.80 -26.15
CA PHE A 2 3.02 -50.53 -25.42
C PHE A 2 2.71 -49.33 -26.33
N ALA A 3 2.01 -48.37 -25.73
CA ALA A 3 2.12 -46.90 -25.83
C ALA A 3 2.13 -46.17 -27.18
N SER A 4 1.30 -45.14 -27.26
CA SER A 4 1.77 -43.76 -27.51
C SER A 4 0.69 -42.77 -27.04
N GLY A 5 0.93 -42.15 -25.89
CA GLY A 5 0.21 -40.95 -25.47
C GLY A 5 0.96 -39.71 -25.94
N PRO A 6 0.29 -38.58 -26.19
CA PRO A 6 0.97 -37.30 -26.28
C PRO A 6 1.16 -36.74 -24.87
N GLU A 7 2.40 -36.82 -24.39
CA GLU A 7 2.97 -35.87 -23.44
C GLU A 7 2.97 -34.50 -24.11
N THR A 8 2.11 -33.60 -23.66
CA THR A 8 2.36 -32.16 -23.81
C THR A 8 2.18 -31.54 -22.44
N GLY A 9 3.30 -31.43 -21.74
CA GLY A 9 3.43 -30.59 -20.57
C GLY A 9 3.04 -29.17 -20.94
N HIS A 10 1.99 -28.67 -20.31
CA HIS A 10 1.81 -27.25 -20.14
C HIS A 10 2.29 -26.91 -18.75
N GLU A 11 3.49 -26.36 -18.71
CA GLU A 11 4.06 -25.65 -17.57
C GLU A 11 2.97 -24.79 -16.95
N ASN A 12 2.57 -25.17 -15.73
CA ASN A 12 1.73 -24.35 -14.88
C ASN A 12 2.62 -23.22 -14.37
N ARG A 13 2.94 -22.27 -15.27
CA ARG A 13 3.60 -21.02 -14.98
C ARG A 13 2.74 -20.38 -13.92
N GLY A 14 3.18 -20.44 -12.66
CA GLY A 14 2.48 -19.85 -11.54
C GLY A 14 2.15 -18.41 -11.89
N VAL A 15 0.91 -18.17 -12.33
CA VAL A 15 0.42 -16.84 -12.61
C VAL A 15 0.34 -16.22 -11.23
N SER A 16 1.38 -15.48 -10.88
CA SER A 16 1.41 -14.63 -9.70
C SER A 16 0.20 -13.71 -9.87
N ARG A 17 -0.89 -14.03 -9.18
CA ARG A 17 -2.08 -13.20 -9.20
C ARG A 17 -1.64 -11.80 -8.81
N PRO A 18 -1.90 -10.77 -9.64
CA PRO A 18 -1.60 -9.41 -9.24
C PRO A 18 -2.29 -9.14 -7.90
N LEU A 19 -1.50 -8.83 -6.87
CA LEU A 19 -2.01 -8.50 -5.54
C LEU A 19 -2.64 -7.11 -5.62
N LEU A 20 -3.89 -7.03 -6.09
CA LEU A 20 -4.61 -5.78 -6.18
C LEU A 20 -5.22 -5.43 -4.83
N VAL A 21 -5.00 -4.21 -4.37
CA VAL A 21 -5.53 -3.66 -3.12
C VAL A 21 -6.74 -2.78 -3.44
N PRO A 22 -7.93 -3.07 -2.89
CA PRO A 22 -9.10 -2.20 -3.04
C PRO A 22 -8.85 -0.84 -2.40
N MET A 23 -8.92 0.23 -3.19
CA MET A 23 -8.78 1.61 -2.73
C MET A 23 -10.08 2.38 -2.94
N ARG A 24 -10.52 3.13 -1.93
CA ARG A 24 -11.70 4.00 -2.03
C ARG A 24 -11.29 5.40 -2.44
N PHE A 25 -11.90 5.89 -3.51
CA PHE A 25 -11.79 7.28 -3.98
C PHE A 25 -13.06 8.02 -3.63
N ILE A 26 -12.93 9.25 -3.11
CA ILE A 26 -14.05 10.07 -2.65
C ILE A 26 -13.91 11.47 -3.26
N TRP A 27 -15.03 12.01 -3.73
CA TRP A 27 -15.18 13.38 -4.20
C TRP A 27 -16.30 14.08 -3.39
N PRO A 28 -15.97 14.96 -2.43
CA PRO A 28 -16.94 15.51 -1.48
C PRO A 28 -17.60 16.83 -1.93
N TYR A 29 -17.34 17.32 -3.14
CA TYR A 29 -17.66 18.70 -3.55
C TYR A 29 -18.93 18.83 -4.40
N GLY A 30 -19.77 17.80 -4.48
CA GLY A 30 -20.95 17.78 -5.34
C GLY A 30 -20.62 17.64 -6.84
N GLY A 31 -21.68 17.65 -7.64
CA GLY A 31 -21.65 17.45 -9.09
C GLY A 31 -22.86 16.63 -9.55
N SER A 32 -23.13 16.61 -10.86
CA SER A 32 -24.19 15.75 -11.43
C SER A 32 -23.62 14.44 -11.94
N ARG A 33 -22.46 14.52 -12.62
CA ARG A 33 -21.74 13.37 -13.17
C ARG A 33 -20.27 13.45 -12.76
N VAL A 34 -19.86 12.51 -11.92
CA VAL A 34 -18.49 12.43 -11.39
C VAL A 34 -17.84 11.15 -11.89
N PHE A 35 -16.65 11.27 -12.46
CA PHE A 35 -15.85 10.14 -12.90
C PHE A 35 -14.44 10.20 -12.31
N LEU A 36 -13.81 9.04 -12.18
CA LEU A 36 -12.42 8.85 -11.80
C LEU A 36 -11.62 8.38 -13.02
N THR A 37 -10.48 9.03 -13.26
CA THR A 37 -9.51 8.61 -14.27
C THR A 37 -8.12 8.69 -13.68
N GLY A 38 -7.25 7.74 -14.01
CA GLY A 38 -5.88 7.78 -13.54
C GLY A 38 -4.92 6.90 -14.33
N SER A 39 -3.71 6.77 -13.78
CA SER A 39 -2.64 5.92 -14.28
C SER A 39 -3.08 4.46 -14.50
N PHE A 40 -3.92 3.92 -13.61
CA PHE A 40 -4.46 2.56 -13.68
C PHE A 40 -5.48 2.35 -14.82
N THR A 41 -6.07 3.43 -15.35
CA THR A 41 -6.88 3.44 -16.58
C THR A 41 -6.10 3.94 -17.80
N ARG A 42 -4.77 4.08 -17.69
CA ARG A 42 -3.91 4.71 -18.71
C ARG A 42 -4.44 6.07 -19.19
N TRP A 43 -5.09 6.81 -18.30
CA TRP A 43 -5.73 8.11 -18.59
C TRP A 43 -6.72 8.11 -19.77
N SER A 44 -7.24 6.94 -20.15
CA SER A 44 -8.07 6.79 -21.36
C SER A 44 -9.53 6.48 -21.03
N GLU A 45 -9.80 5.90 -19.86
CA GLU A 45 -11.14 5.49 -19.43
C GLU A 45 -11.64 6.32 -18.25
N HIS A 46 -12.96 6.50 -18.19
CA HIS A 46 -13.65 7.27 -17.16
C HIS A 46 -14.51 6.32 -16.32
N ILE A 47 -14.10 6.09 -15.08
CA ILE A 47 -14.83 5.21 -14.16
C ILE A 47 -15.94 6.02 -13.48
N PRO A 48 -17.22 5.70 -13.65
CA PRO A 48 -18.31 6.43 -13.00
C PRO A 48 -18.26 6.26 -11.49
N MET A 49 -18.48 7.35 -10.76
CA MET A 49 -18.60 7.35 -9.30
C MET A 49 -20.08 7.45 -8.89
N SER A 50 -20.42 6.83 -7.76
CA SER A 50 -21.79 6.81 -7.22
C SER A 50 -21.90 7.70 -5.99
N PRO A 51 -23.04 8.39 -5.78
CA PRO A 51 -23.30 9.08 -4.52
C PRO A 51 -23.21 8.13 -3.32
N MET A 52 -22.67 8.62 -2.21
CA MET A 52 -22.58 7.90 -0.96
C MET A 52 -23.95 7.86 -0.27
N GLU A 53 -24.26 6.73 0.37
CA GLU A 53 -25.52 6.58 1.11
C GLU A 53 -25.64 7.65 2.20
N GLY A 54 -26.80 8.34 2.24
CA GLY A 54 -27.05 9.43 3.18
C GLY A 54 -26.35 10.75 2.86
N CYS A 55 -25.45 10.81 1.88
CA CYS A 55 -24.71 12.02 1.48
C CYS A 55 -24.69 12.16 -0.06
N PRO A 56 -25.78 12.64 -0.69
CA PRO A 56 -25.90 12.68 -2.16
C PRO A 56 -24.91 13.63 -2.84
N THR A 57 -24.29 14.55 -2.10
CA THR A 57 -23.26 15.47 -2.58
C THR A 57 -21.85 14.87 -2.57
N VAL A 58 -21.67 13.71 -1.95
CA VAL A 58 -20.38 13.02 -1.86
C VAL A 58 -20.41 11.82 -2.80
N PHE A 59 -19.49 11.79 -3.76
CA PHE A 59 -19.36 10.68 -4.70
C PHE A 59 -18.23 9.76 -4.28
N GLN A 60 -18.36 8.46 -4.51
CA GLN A 60 -17.34 7.47 -4.22
C GLN A 60 -17.25 6.38 -5.28
N VAL A 61 -16.08 5.76 -5.37
CA VAL A 61 -15.86 4.48 -6.07
C VAL A 61 -14.78 3.69 -5.36
N ILE A 62 -14.88 2.36 -5.38
CA ILE A 62 -13.82 1.46 -4.92
C ILE A 62 -13.18 0.87 -6.15
N TRP A 63 -11.86 1.00 -6.27
CA TRP A 63 -11.09 0.47 -7.39
C TRP A 63 -9.86 -0.27 -6.89
N SER A 64 -9.62 -1.46 -7.43
CA SER A 64 -8.49 -2.30 -7.05
C SER A 64 -7.23 -1.87 -7.79
N LEU A 65 -6.19 -1.51 -7.04
CA LEU A 65 -4.93 -0.99 -7.56
C LEU A 65 -3.77 -1.95 -7.28
N SER A 66 -2.81 -2.01 -8.19
CA SER A 66 -1.52 -2.65 -7.93
C SER A 66 -0.74 -1.91 -6.84
N PRO A 67 0.20 -2.55 -6.14
CA PRO A 67 1.13 -1.85 -5.26
C PRO A 67 1.99 -0.86 -6.04
N GLY A 68 2.24 0.31 -5.47
CA GLY A 68 3.01 1.38 -6.09
C GLY A 68 2.34 2.75 -6.04
N TYR A 69 2.97 3.71 -6.70
CA TYR A 69 2.44 5.07 -6.84
C TYR A 69 1.46 5.16 -8.00
N HIS A 70 0.30 5.73 -7.73
CA HIS A 70 -0.74 5.98 -8.71
C HIS A 70 -1.13 7.45 -8.70
N GLN A 71 -1.27 8.01 -9.91
CA GLN A 71 -1.83 9.32 -10.14
C GLN A 71 -3.27 9.20 -10.63
N PHE A 72 -4.12 10.14 -10.24
CA PHE A 72 -5.52 10.19 -10.65
C PHE A 72 -6.08 11.61 -10.64
N LYS A 73 -7.24 11.78 -11.27
CA LYS A 73 -7.99 13.03 -11.37
C LYS A 73 -9.48 12.75 -11.47
N PHE A 74 -10.28 13.70 -11.01
CA PHE A 74 -11.74 13.63 -11.11
C PHE A 74 -12.20 14.40 -12.35
N PHE A 75 -13.17 13.85 -13.07
CA PHE A 75 -13.85 14.54 -14.15
C PHE A 75 -15.29 14.81 -13.71
N VAL A 76 -15.60 16.07 -13.43
CA VAL A 76 -16.84 16.50 -12.79
C VAL A 76 -17.56 17.44 -13.73
N ASP A 77 -18.74 17.03 -14.20
CA ASP A 77 -19.61 17.85 -15.06
C ASP A 77 -18.92 18.47 -16.29
N GLY A 78 -17.91 17.77 -16.84
CA GLY A 78 -17.15 18.24 -18.01
C GLY A 78 -15.77 18.82 -17.69
N GLU A 79 -15.46 19.01 -16.41
CA GLU A 79 -14.25 19.70 -15.97
C GLU A 79 -13.29 18.77 -15.21
N TRP A 80 -11.99 18.92 -15.48
CA TRP A 80 -10.94 18.19 -14.78
C TRP A 80 -10.61 18.83 -13.43
N ARG A 81 -10.86 18.11 -12.35
CA ARG A 81 -10.75 18.58 -10.96
C ARG A 81 -9.83 17.66 -10.16
N HIS A 82 -9.17 18.22 -9.16
CA HIS A 82 -8.41 17.46 -8.17
C HIS A 82 -8.90 17.87 -6.78
N ASP A 83 -8.68 17.00 -5.79
CA ASP A 83 -8.97 17.31 -4.40
C ASP A 83 -7.73 17.92 -3.75
N GLU A 84 -7.78 19.20 -3.40
CA GLU A 84 -6.68 19.95 -2.76
C GLU A 84 -6.34 19.41 -1.35
N ARG A 85 -7.23 18.61 -0.74
CA ARG A 85 -7.02 18.00 0.57
C ARG A 85 -6.28 16.67 0.50
N GLN A 86 -6.10 16.11 -0.68
CA GLN A 86 -5.38 14.87 -0.91
C GLN A 86 -3.98 15.17 -1.46
N PRO A 87 -2.99 14.29 -1.27
CA PRO A 87 -1.68 14.46 -1.88
C PRO A 87 -1.81 14.68 -3.40
N PHE A 88 -1.05 15.63 -3.93
CA PHE A 88 -1.06 15.97 -5.35
C PHE A 88 0.32 16.36 -5.84
N VAL A 89 0.51 16.29 -7.15
CA VAL A 89 1.71 16.77 -7.84
C VAL A 89 1.32 17.71 -8.98
N ASN A 90 2.16 18.71 -9.21
CA ASN A 90 2.09 19.57 -10.38
C ASN A 90 3.04 19.02 -11.44
N GLY A 91 2.52 18.72 -12.63
CA GLY A 91 3.31 18.28 -13.78
C GLY A 91 2.94 19.01 -15.06
N ASN A 92 3.52 18.57 -16.17
CA ASN A 92 3.35 19.22 -17.48
C ASN A 92 1.88 19.21 -17.98
N TYR A 93 1.05 18.31 -17.45
CA TYR A 93 -0.36 18.17 -17.79
C TYR A 93 -1.29 18.74 -16.71
N GLY A 94 -0.76 19.60 -15.84
CA GLY A 94 -1.46 20.23 -14.73
C GLY A 94 -1.37 19.44 -13.42
N VAL A 95 -2.27 19.75 -12.50
CA VAL A 95 -2.32 19.15 -11.17
C VAL A 95 -3.13 17.85 -11.19
N VAL A 96 -2.57 16.81 -10.56
CA VAL A 96 -3.19 15.48 -10.37
C VAL A 96 -3.00 15.01 -8.93
N ASN A 97 -3.98 14.30 -8.39
CA ASN A 97 -3.85 13.66 -7.09
C ASN A 97 -2.96 12.42 -7.17
N THR A 98 -2.37 12.03 -6.04
CA THR A 98 -1.49 10.88 -5.91
C THR A 98 -1.88 9.99 -4.73
N VAL A 99 -1.75 8.69 -4.91
CA VAL A 99 -1.92 7.69 -3.84
C VAL A 99 -0.79 6.65 -3.94
N PHE A 100 -0.32 6.17 -2.80
CA PHE A 100 0.64 5.08 -2.72
C PHE A 100 -0.03 3.84 -2.13
N ILE A 101 0.05 2.73 -2.84
CA ILE A 101 -0.50 1.44 -2.43
C ILE A 101 0.66 0.57 -1.94
N ALA A 102 0.66 0.27 -0.65
CA ALA A 102 1.65 -0.63 -0.07
C ALA A 102 1.42 -2.07 -0.55
N ARG A 103 2.50 -2.81 -0.71
CA ARG A 103 2.41 -4.27 -0.76
C ARG A 103 2.19 -4.76 0.66
N GLU A 104 1.06 -5.40 0.92
CA GLU A 104 0.90 -6.15 2.16
C GLU A 104 1.78 -7.40 2.02
N LEU A 105 2.91 -7.41 2.75
CA LEU A 105 3.56 -8.68 3.04
C LEU A 105 2.68 -9.33 4.10
N ASP A 106 2.19 -10.55 3.85
CA ASP A 106 1.43 -11.34 4.82
C ASP A 106 2.24 -11.48 6.13
N VAL A 107 2.12 -10.49 7.01
CA VAL A 107 2.48 -10.65 8.42
C VAL A 107 1.26 -11.32 9.01
N VAL A 108 1.29 -12.66 9.00
CA VAL A 108 0.38 -13.49 9.77
C VAL A 108 0.39 -12.93 11.19
N SER A 109 -0.64 -12.16 11.52
CA SER A 109 -0.87 -11.71 12.87
C SER A 109 -1.15 -12.97 13.69
N PRO A 110 -0.42 -13.27 14.77
CA PRO A 110 -0.82 -14.34 15.65
C PRO A 110 -2.15 -13.91 16.26
N SER A 111 -3.23 -14.53 15.79
CA SER A 111 -4.57 -14.36 16.34
C SER A 111 -4.53 -14.73 17.82
N LEU A 112 -4.58 -13.72 18.69
CA LEU A 112 -4.80 -13.92 20.11
C LEU A 112 -6.28 -14.27 20.33
N SER A 113 -6.62 -15.55 20.22
CA SER A 113 -7.89 -16.07 20.74
C SER A 113 -7.76 -16.19 22.26
N PRO A 114 -8.66 -15.59 23.07
CA PRO A 114 -8.67 -15.81 24.51
C PRO A 114 -9.58 -16.99 24.82
N GLU A 115 -9.03 -18.20 24.91
CA GLU A 115 -9.75 -19.32 25.51
C GLU A 115 -8.88 -20.05 26.53
N ALA A 116 -9.33 -20.01 27.78
CA ALA A 116 -8.95 -20.92 28.84
C ALA A 116 -10.25 -21.46 29.45
N PRO A 117 -10.24 -22.56 30.24
CA PRO A 117 -9.28 -23.66 30.34
C PRO A 117 -9.98 -25.02 30.14
N SER A 118 -9.30 -26.03 29.57
CA SER A 118 -9.75 -27.41 29.83
C SER A 118 -8.58 -28.38 29.87
N ARG A 119 -8.53 -29.08 31.00
CA ARG A 119 -7.53 -30.05 31.45
C ARG A 119 -7.59 -31.34 30.64
N SER A 120 -6.43 -31.80 30.16
CA SER A 120 -5.94 -33.18 30.30
C SER A 120 -4.56 -33.25 29.65
N HIS A 121 -3.46 -33.23 30.40
CA HIS A 121 -2.86 -34.40 31.06
C HIS A 121 -2.39 -35.46 30.06
N MET A 122 -1.15 -35.31 29.56
CA MET A 122 -0.10 -36.33 29.67
C MET A 122 1.24 -35.68 29.29
N ASP A 123 2.19 -35.85 30.20
CA ASP A 123 3.58 -35.42 30.15
C ASP A 123 4.38 -36.38 29.27
N VAL A 124 5.11 -35.88 28.27
CA VAL A 124 6.27 -36.57 27.68
C VAL A 124 7.24 -35.55 27.04
N ASP A 125 8.39 -35.46 27.70
CA ASP A 125 9.73 -35.06 27.28
C ASP A 125 10.04 -33.74 26.54
N ASP A 126 10.97 -33.06 27.21
CA ASP A 126 11.72 -31.85 26.92
C ASP A 126 12.53 -31.93 25.61
N VAL A 127 12.16 -31.08 24.63
CA VAL A 127 13.10 -30.53 23.64
C VAL A 127 12.86 -29.03 23.60
N PHE A 128 13.71 -28.30 24.34
CA PHE A 128 13.84 -26.85 24.32
C PHE A 128 14.11 -26.34 22.88
N ILE A 129 13.05 -25.98 22.15
CA ILE A 129 13.18 -24.95 21.12
C ILE A 129 13.27 -23.63 21.88
N ARG A 130 14.52 -23.20 22.12
CA ARG A 130 14.83 -21.83 22.51
C ARG A 130 14.17 -20.90 21.50
N SER A 131 13.04 -20.32 21.88
CA SER A 131 12.54 -19.11 21.25
C SER A 131 13.60 -18.04 21.48
N GLU A 132 14.49 -17.85 20.51
CA GLU A 132 15.32 -16.66 20.43
C GLU A 132 14.40 -15.45 20.56
N PRO A 133 14.61 -14.57 21.55
CA PRO A 133 13.83 -13.36 21.66
C PRO A 133 14.12 -12.54 20.42
N VAL A 134 13.11 -12.38 19.55
CA VAL A 134 13.13 -11.29 18.57
C VAL A 134 13.49 -10.03 19.37
N PRO A 135 14.56 -9.29 19.01
CA PRO A 135 14.94 -8.09 19.73
C PRO A 135 13.78 -7.09 19.60
N THR A 136 12.91 -7.08 20.61
CA THR A 136 11.85 -6.09 20.72
C THR A 136 12.56 -4.80 21.04
N ILE A 137 12.80 -4.01 20.00
CA ILE A 137 13.40 -2.68 20.11
C ILE A 137 12.56 -1.94 21.13
N SER A 138 13.14 -1.62 22.28
CA SER A 138 12.40 -0.98 23.34
C SER A 138 12.00 0.43 22.89
N ASP A 139 10.87 0.93 23.37
CA ASP A 139 10.43 2.31 23.09
C ASP A 139 11.54 3.32 23.48
N ALA A 140 12.29 3.00 24.55
CA ALA A 140 13.46 3.75 24.97
C ALA A 140 14.60 3.73 23.94
N ASP A 141 14.89 2.60 23.30
CA ASP A 141 15.93 2.53 22.25
C ASP A 141 15.52 3.30 21.00
N LEU A 142 14.24 3.28 20.65
CA LEU A 142 13.68 4.07 19.55
C LEU A 142 13.81 5.56 19.83
N GLU A 143 13.50 5.99 21.06
CA GLU A 143 13.63 7.37 21.51
C GLU A 143 15.11 7.82 21.50
N VAL A 144 16.02 6.98 21.98
CA VAL A 144 17.46 7.25 21.95
C VAL A 144 17.98 7.36 20.52
N SER A 145 17.55 6.48 19.63
CA SER A 145 17.91 6.51 18.20
C SER A 145 17.42 7.80 17.55
N ARG A 146 16.16 8.18 17.80
CA ARG A 146 15.58 9.44 17.32
C ARG A 146 16.35 10.65 17.83
N GLN A 147 16.67 10.67 19.12
CA GLN A 147 17.42 11.78 19.74
C GLN A 147 18.82 11.91 19.15
N ARG A 148 19.51 10.80 18.89
CA ARG A 148 20.83 10.80 18.24
C ARG A 148 20.75 11.34 16.81
N ALA A 149 19.79 10.85 16.02
CA ALA A 149 19.57 11.33 14.66
C ALA A 149 19.21 12.82 14.62
N ALA A 150 18.30 13.28 15.49
CA ALA A 150 17.92 14.68 15.61
C ALA A 150 19.10 15.57 16.01
N THR A 151 19.93 15.11 16.95
CA THR A 151 21.13 15.85 17.37
C THR A 151 22.14 15.95 16.23
N PHE A 152 22.34 14.88 15.46
CA PHE A 152 23.23 14.87 14.30
C PHE A 152 22.76 15.82 13.21
N LEU A 153 21.48 15.75 12.83
CA LEU A 153 20.87 16.65 11.84
C LEU A 153 20.82 18.11 12.32
N SER A 154 20.78 18.35 13.63
CA SER A 154 20.86 19.71 14.18
C SER A 154 22.27 20.28 14.18
N ARG A 155 23.30 19.42 14.12
CA ARG A 155 24.71 19.82 14.10
C ARG A 155 25.30 19.93 12.69
N HIS A 156 24.61 19.42 11.67
CA HIS A 156 25.07 19.43 10.29
C HIS A 156 24.04 20.08 9.36
N THR A 157 24.52 20.97 8.49
CA THR A 157 23.66 21.53 7.45
C THR A 157 23.72 20.65 6.19
N ALA A 158 22.65 20.62 5.39
CA ALA A 158 22.54 19.72 4.23
C ALA A 158 23.70 19.86 3.21
N TYR A 159 24.41 20.98 3.23
CA TYR A 159 25.57 21.27 2.38
C TYR A 159 26.86 20.56 2.81
N GLU A 160 27.00 20.18 4.09
CA GLU A 160 28.19 19.46 4.62
C GLU A 160 28.16 17.95 4.32
N LEU A 161 27.02 17.43 3.86
CA LEU A 161 26.83 16.01 3.52
C LEU A 161 27.00 15.74 2.02
N LEU A 162 27.29 16.77 1.23
CA LEU A 162 27.62 16.60 -0.19
C LEU A 162 29.08 16.18 -0.27
N PRO A 163 29.41 15.03 -0.88
CA PRO A 163 30.81 14.73 -1.15
C PRO A 163 31.34 15.84 -2.07
N ASP A 164 32.47 16.45 -1.66
CA ASP A 164 33.23 17.34 -2.52
C ASP A 164 33.61 16.57 -3.78
N SER A 165 32.79 16.68 -4.83
CA SER A 165 33.10 16.22 -6.17
C SER A 165 34.15 17.18 -6.75
N SER A 166 35.34 17.10 -6.19
CA SER A 166 36.56 17.66 -6.74
C SER A 166 37.00 16.76 -7.89
N LYS A 167 36.55 17.17 -9.07
CA LYS A 167 37.12 16.89 -10.39
C LYS A 167 38.65 16.65 -10.35
N VAL A 168 39.09 15.46 -10.75
CA VAL A 168 40.22 15.22 -11.70
C VAL A 168 39.94 13.93 -12.46
#